data_AF-A0A6P2DIF1-F1
#
_entry.id   AF-A0A6P2DIF1-F1
#
_cell.length_a   1.000
_cell.length_b   1.000
_cell.length_c   1.000
_cell.angle_alpha   90.00
_cell.angle_beta   90.00
_cell.angle_gamma   90.00
#
_symmetry.space_group_name_H-M   'P 1'
#
loop_
_entity.id
_entity.type
_entity.pdbx_description
1 polymer ?
#
loop_
_entity_poly.entity_id
_entity_poly.type
_entity_poly.pdbx_seq_one_letter_code
_entity_poly.pdbx_strand_id
1 'polypeptide(L)'
;MPHWSSYTSYSLYFDGGDMTEDDTEFLLAVASFQKRFGRRYPTWLEILHIARCLGYRKVAGAIPIEQPLPSKSEPDGPNRKRVHAQESAGNSGVVDGAA
;
A
#
# COMPACT_ATOMS: atom_id res chain seq x y z
N MET A 1 34.64 23.04 16.06
CA MET A 1 33.80 21.83 15.94
C MET A 1 34.51 20.86 15.00
N PRO A 2 34.72 19.58 15.35
CA PRO A 2 35.56 18.69 14.55
C PRO A 2 34.80 18.16 13.32
N HIS A 3 35.36 18.39 12.14
CA HIS A 3 34.82 18.12 10.79
C HIS A 3 35.13 16.69 10.30
N TRP A 4 35.02 15.68 11.15
CA TRP A 4 35.49 14.32 10.85
C TRP A 4 34.76 13.61 9.68
N SER A 5 33.76 14.23 9.06
CA SER A 5 33.00 13.70 7.91
C SER A 5 33.75 13.65 6.56
N SER A 6 35.07 13.89 6.51
CA SER A 6 35.81 14.05 5.24
C SER A 6 36.74 12.90 4.85
N TYR A 7 36.61 11.69 5.41
CA TYR A 7 37.58 10.61 5.15
C TYR A 7 37.46 9.93 3.76
N THR A 8 36.47 10.26 2.93
CA THR A 8 36.28 9.62 1.62
C THR A 8 36.04 10.61 0.49
N SER A 9 36.99 11.53 0.23
CA SER A 9 36.98 12.34 -0.99
C SER A 9 38.13 11.98 -1.93
N TYR A 10 37.84 11.13 -2.92
CA TYR A 10 38.48 11.15 -4.24
C TYR A 10 37.42 11.66 -5.22
N SER A 11 37.11 12.96 -5.17
CA SER A 11 36.14 13.57 -6.07
C SER A 11 36.85 14.35 -7.18
N LEU A 12 36.55 14.00 -8.43
CA LEU A 12 36.45 15.02 -9.48
C LEU A 12 34.97 15.31 -9.84
N TYR A 13 34.00 14.56 -9.30
CA TYR A 13 32.56 14.89 -9.39
C TYR A 13 31.77 14.33 -8.18
N PHE A 14 30.82 15.16 -7.73
CA PHE A 14 30.03 15.17 -6.48
C PHE A 14 30.80 15.73 -5.26
N ASP A 15 30.49 16.98 -4.93
CA ASP A 15 31.09 17.81 -3.88
C ASP A 15 30.08 18.01 -2.73
N GLY A 16 29.90 16.99 -1.89
CA GLY A 16 29.25 17.18 -0.60
C GLY A 16 27.75 17.43 -0.63
N GLY A 17 26.98 16.47 -1.16
CA GLY A 17 25.64 16.27 -0.59
C GLY A 17 25.79 15.73 0.83
N ASP A 18 25.12 16.35 1.80
CA ASP A 18 25.07 15.84 3.17
C ASP A 18 24.69 14.36 3.16
N MET A 19 25.49 13.53 3.85
CA MET A 19 25.23 12.10 3.95
C MET A 19 23.87 11.91 4.64
N THR A 20 22.90 11.39 3.91
CA THR A 20 21.57 11.15 4.48
C THR A 20 21.63 9.96 5.45
N GLU A 21 20.60 9.82 6.29
CA GLU A 21 20.48 8.66 7.18
C GLU A 21 20.44 7.35 6.36
N ASP A 22 19.70 7.37 5.24
CA ASP A 22 19.64 6.30 4.24
C ASP A 22 21.03 5.92 3.68
N ASP A 23 21.84 6.91 3.28
CA ASP A 23 23.20 6.67 2.78
C ASP A 23 24.07 6.04 3.87
N THR A 24 23.93 6.50 5.11
CA THR A 24 24.66 5.99 6.27
C THR A 24 24.30 4.52 6.55
N GLU A 25 23.00 4.20 6.56
CA GLU A 25 22.50 2.85 6.78
C GLU A 25 23.01 1.90 5.69
N PHE A 26 22.95 2.32 4.43
CA PHE A 26 23.46 1.53 3.31
C PHE A 26 24.96 1.25 3.45
N LEU A 27 25.78 2.26 3.77
CA LEU A 27 27.22 2.09 3.96
C LEU A 27 27.56 1.14 5.13
N LEU A 28 26.83 1.24 6.24
CA LEU A 28 26.99 0.33 7.39
C LEU A 28 26.59 -1.11 7.05
N ALA A 29 25.54 -1.30 6.24
CA ALA A 29 25.13 -2.62 5.77
C ALA A 29 26.20 -3.24 4.86
N VAL A 30 26.80 -2.45 3.96
CA VAL A 30 27.92 -2.88 3.11
C VAL A 30 29.14 -3.25 3.97
N ALA A 31 29.51 -2.43 4.94
CA ALA A 31 30.63 -2.72 5.85
C ALA A 31 30.39 -4.04 6.65
N SER A 32 29.16 -4.25 7.10
CA SER A 32 28.75 -5.47 7.80
C SER A 32 28.82 -6.70 6.90
N PHE A 33 28.42 -6.57 5.63
CA PHE A 33 28.59 -7.62 4.63
C PHE A 33 30.06 -7.97 4.40
N GLN A 34 30.91 -6.96 4.19
CA GLN A 34 32.36 -7.16 4.00
C GLN A 34 32.99 -7.91 5.17
N LYS A 35 32.66 -7.51 6.41
CA LYS A 35 33.15 -8.16 7.63
C LYS A 35 32.67 -9.60 7.77
N ARG A 36 31.39 -9.86 7.46
CA ARG A 36 30.79 -11.20 7.59
C ARG A 36 31.34 -12.20 6.58
N PHE A 37 31.56 -11.77 5.34
CA PHE A 37 31.96 -12.64 4.24
C PHE A 37 33.45 -12.58 3.90
N GLY A 38 34.23 -11.77 4.61
CA GLY A 38 35.67 -11.60 4.37
C GLY A 38 35.99 -11.02 2.98
N ARG A 39 35.03 -10.29 2.37
CA ARG A 39 35.19 -9.72 1.03
C ARG A 39 35.48 -8.23 1.12
N ARG A 40 36.64 -7.80 0.61
CA ARG A 40 37.02 -6.38 0.55
C ARG A 40 36.15 -5.60 -0.44
N TYR A 41 35.81 -6.21 -1.57
CA TYR A 41 35.01 -5.59 -2.63
C TYR A 41 33.83 -6.52 -2.96
N PRO A 42 32.63 -6.23 -2.45
CA PRO A 42 31.42 -6.94 -2.85
C PRO A 42 31.19 -6.77 -4.35
N THR A 43 30.65 -7.80 -4.99
CA THR A 43 30.19 -7.75 -6.37
C THR A 43 28.93 -6.89 -6.49
N TRP A 44 28.64 -6.36 -7.67
CA TRP A 44 27.42 -5.58 -7.90
C TRP A 44 26.13 -6.35 -7.58
N LEU A 45 26.12 -7.68 -7.77
CA LEU A 45 24.98 -8.51 -7.38
C LEU A 45 24.78 -8.56 -5.87
N GLU A 46 25.87 -8.63 -5.10
CA GLU A 46 25.83 -8.58 -3.63
C GLU A 46 25.38 -7.19 -3.15
N ILE A 47 25.87 -6.12 -3.79
CA ILE A 47 25.41 -4.76 -3.49
C ILE A 47 23.90 -4.61 -3.76
N LEU A 48 23.39 -5.09 -4.89
CA LEU A 48 21.96 -5.09 -5.19
C LEU A 48 21.17 -5.95 -4.21
N HIS A 49 21.74 -7.05 -3.72
CA HIS A 49 21.12 -7.86 -2.68
C HIS A 49 20.99 -7.10 -1.36
N ILE A 50 22.06 -6.45 -0.90
CA ILE A 50 22.06 -5.60 0.30
C ILE A 50 21.00 -4.49 0.17
N ALA A 51 20.97 -3.79 -0.97
CA ALA A 51 19.98 -2.75 -1.23
C ALA A 51 18.54 -3.27 -1.12
N ARG A 52 18.25 -4.44 -1.69
CA ARG A 52 16.92 -5.08 -1.57
C ARG A 52 16.60 -5.48 -0.14
N CYS A 53 17.58 -5.94 0.65
CA CYS A 53 17.38 -6.29 2.05
C CYS A 53 17.02 -5.06 2.92
N LEU A 54 17.52 -3.88 2.57
CA LEU A 54 17.14 -2.61 3.20
C LEU A 54 15.79 -2.06 2.69
N GLY A 55 15.17 -2.71 1.70
CA GLY A 55 13.89 -2.28 1.13
C GLY A 55 14.00 -1.30 -0.04
N TYR A 56 15.22 -0.98 -0.51
CA TYR A 56 15.38 -0.21 -1.74
C TYR A 56 14.81 -1.00 -2.93
N ARG A 57 13.77 -0.43 -3.55
CA ARG A 57 13.14 -0.98 -4.75
C ARG A 57 13.07 0.08 -5.82
N LYS A 58 13.21 -0.32 -7.08
CA LYS A 58 12.89 0.55 -8.21
C LYS A 58 11.38 0.72 -8.26
N VAL A 59 10.89 1.93 -7.99
CA VAL A 59 9.47 2.25 -8.09
C VAL A 59 9.14 2.52 -9.55
N ALA A 60 8.17 1.79 -10.12
CA ALA A 60 7.64 2.10 -11.43
C ALA A 60 6.86 3.43 -11.37
N GLY A 61 6.81 4.15 -12.49
CA GLY A 61 5.95 5.34 -12.59
C GLY A 61 4.49 4.99 -12.30
N ALA A 62 3.72 5.96 -11.80
CA ALA A 62 2.29 5.77 -11.57
C ALA A 62 1.60 5.39 -12.89
N ILE A 63 0.88 4.26 -12.89
CA ILE A 63 0.05 3.84 -14.01
C ILE A 63 -1.40 4.23 -13.66
N PRO A 64 -2.16 4.86 -14.57
CA PRO A 64 -3.58 5.09 -14.35
C PRO A 64 -4.28 3.75 -14.08
N ILE A 65 -4.98 3.67 -12.95
CA ILE A 65 -5.85 2.52 -12.67
C ILE A 65 -7.06 2.67 -13.59
N GLU A 66 -7.27 1.72 -14.50
CA GLU A 66 -8.52 1.67 -15.28
C GLU A 66 -9.70 1.58 -14.32
N GLN A 67 -10.73 2.41 -14.52
CA GLN A 67 -11.90 2.42 -13.66
C GLN A 67 -12.44 0.99 -13.53
N PRO A 68 -12.70 0.48 -12.31
CA PRO A 68 -13.30 -0.82 -12.14
C PRO A 68 -14.56 -0.90 -13.00
N LEU A 69 -14.64 -1.90 -13.88
CA LEU A 69 -15.87 -2.15 -14.62
C LEU A 69 -17.01 -2.23 -13.59
N PRO A 70 -18.14 -1.53 -13.81
CA PRO A 70 -19.28 -1.64 -12.92
C PRO A 70 -19.59 -3.13 -12.76
N SER A 71 -19.71 -3.59 -11.51
CA SER A 71 -20.06 -4.98 -11.21
C SER A 71 -21.25 -5.34 -12.11
N LYS A 72 -21.14 -6.39 -12.92
CA LYS A 72 -22.26 -6.86 -13.75
C LYS A 72 -23.48 -6.91 -12.85
N SER A 73 -24.40 -5.97 -13.03
CA SER A 73 -25.71 -6.05 -12.41
C SER A 73 -26.30 -7.32 -12.96
N GLU A 74 -26.41 -8.35 -12.09
CA GLU A 74 -27.28 -9.48 -12.39
C GLU A 74 -28.62 -8.91 -12.86
N PRO A 75 -29.16 -9.38 -13.99
CA PRO A 75 -30.41 -8.87 -14.50
C PRO A 75 -31.47 -9.01 -13.41
N ASP A 76 -32.07 -7.87 -13.06
CA ASP A 76 -33.16 -7.73 -12.10
C ASP A 76 -34.19 -8.85 -12.33
N GLY A 77 -34.23 -9.80 -11.39
CA GLY A 77 -35.11 -10.96 -11.45
C GLY A 77 -36.57 -10.52 -11.52
N PRO A 78 -37.48 -11.35 -12.08
CA PRO A 78 -38.83 -10.90 -12.42
C PRO A 78 -39.56 -10.38 -11.18
N ASN A 79 -39.85 -9.08 -11.24
CA ASN A 79 -40.70 -8.27 -10.39
C ASN A 79 -41.77 -9.09 -9.65
N ARG A 80 -41.48 -9.46 -8.39
CA ARG A 80 -42.49 -10.00 -7.46
C ARG A 80 -43.42 -8.86 -7.07
N LYS A 81 -44.44 -8.64 -7.90
CA LYS A 81 -45.59 -7.80 -7.57
C LYS A 81 -46.14 -8.27 -6.21
N ARG A 82 -45.95 -7.47 -5.16
CA ARG A 82 -46.65 -7.65 -3.88
C ARG A 82 -48.13 -7.49 -4.16
N VAL A 83 -48.84 -8.61 -4.14
CA VAL A 83 -50.31 -8.63 -4.18
C VAL A 83 -50.77 -8.05 -2.85
N HIS A 84 -51.12 -6.76 -2.83
CA HIS A 84 -51.92 -6.20 -1.74
C HIS A 84 -53.35 -6.69 -1.97
N ALA A 85 -53.71 -7.76 -1.26
CA ALA A 85 -55.09 -8.20 -1.13
C ALA A 85 -55.88 -7.07 -0.46
N GLN A 86 -56.86 -6.58 -1.19
CA GLN A 86 -57.82 -5.59 -0.76
C GLN A 86 -58.91 -6.37 -0.01
N GLU A 87 -58.84 -6.40 1.32
CA GLU A 87 -59.93 -6.90 2.15
C GLU A 87 -60.57 -5.72 2.87
N SER A 88 -61.61 -5.20 2.24
CA SER A 88 -62.53 -4.20 2.78
C SER A 88 -63.94 -4.79 2.78
N ALA A 89 -64.35 -5.34 3.92
CA ALA A 89 -65.73 -5.55 4.37
C ALA A 89 -65.63 -6.03 5.82
N GLY A 90 -65.94 -5.24 6.85
CA GLY A 90 -67.26 -4.71 7.15
C GLY A 90 -67.60 -5.18 8.58
N ASN A 91 -67.18 -4.42 9.59
CA ASN A 91 -67.64 -4.66 10.97
C ASN A 91 -68.73 -3.63 11.30
N SER A 92 -69.98 -4.02 11.06
CA SER A 92 -71.18 -3.38 11.61
C SER A 92 -71.92 -4.45 12.40
N GLY A 93 -72.00 -4.25 13.72
CA GLY A 93 -72.59 -5.19 14.66
C GLY A 93 -72.89 -4.49 15.98
N VAL A 94 -73.94 -3.68 15.97
CA VAL A 94 -74.66 -3.17 17.14
C VAL A 94 -75.21 -4.35 17.93
N VAL A 95 -75.03 -4.35 19.26
CA VAL A 95 -76.03 -4.88 20.21
C VAL A 95 -76.00 -4.07 21.50
N ASP A 96 -77.15 -3.44 21.76
CA ASP A 96 -77.84 -3.11 23.02
C ASP A 96 -77.21 -3.66 24.32
N GLY A 97 -77.19 -2.99 25.48
CA GLY A 97 -78.24 -2.23 26.15
C GLY A 97 -78.51 -2.87 27.53
N ALA A 98 -78.84 -2.05 28.54
CA ALA A 98 -79.28 -2.39 29.91
C ALA A 98 -78.18 -2.84 30.90
N ALA A 99 -78.15 -2.44 32.19
CA ALA A 99 -79.03 -1.64 33.05
C ALA A 99 -78.19 -1.06 34.20
#